data_AF-A0A6L3ZI84-F1
#
_entry.id   AF-A0A6L3ZI84-F1
#
_cell.length_a   1.000
_cell.length_b   1.000
_cell.length_c   1.000
_cell.angle_alpha   90.00
_cell.angle_beta   90.00
_cell.angle_gamma   90.00
#
_symmetry.space_group_name_H-M   'P 1'
#
loop_
_entity.id
_entity.type
_entity.pdbx_description
1 polymer ?
#
loop_
_entity_poly.entity_id
_entity_poly.type
_entity_poly.pdbx_seq_one_letter_code
_entity_poly.pdbx_strand_id
1 'polypeptide(L)'
;MNFRDFFALVFKLVGLYQLTGLVTMLMGIPSILVGSGFGLMGYGSMALIIIIAVQVLVIYLFLFKAHQIVGFLKLDKGFDAKEINLGSLDARSLLRASIIILATYFIVNGLIGSLTQFGNYVNLDPSLVSPETKRTTLLQTLLSSYSTYNIIVGVALWYLHEKLVNILSPDVSEEN
;
A
#
# COMPACT_ATOMS: atom_id res chain seq x y z
N MET A 1 23.86 7.16 11.68
CA MET A 1 22.67 6.34 12.04
C MET A 1 23.15 5.01 12.61
N ASN A 2 22.56 4.51 13.69
CA ASN A 2 22.97 3.22 14.25
C ASN A 2 22.37 2.06 13.45
N PHE A 3 22.97 0.86 13.49
CA PHE A 3 22.44 -0.32 12.79
C PHE A 3 21.02 -0.66 13.23
N ARG A 4 20.72 -0.46 14.51
CA ARG A 4 19.38 -0.65 15.05
C ARG A 4 18.35 0.24 14.34
N ASP A 5 18.67 1.50 14.12
CA ASP A 5 17.81 2.48 13.45
C ASP A 5 17.69 2.17 11.96
N PHE A 6 18.78 1.72 11.34
CA PHE A 6 18.79 1.27 9.94
C PHE A 6 17.82 0.11 9.72
N PHE A 7 17.90 -0.95 10.53
CA PHE A 7 16.98 -2.07 10.39
C PHE A 7 15.54 -1.67 10.72
N ALA A 8 15.34 -0.79 11.71
CA ALA A 8 14.02 -0.26 12.01
C ALA A 8 13.45 0.53 10.83
N LEU A 9 14.28 1.34 10.16
CA LEU A 9 13.92 2.02 8.92
C LEU A 9 13.57 1.01 7.82
N VAL A 10 14.38 -0.03 7.60
CA VAL A 10 14.09 -1.10 6.61
C VAL A 10 12.74 -1.76 6.88
N PHE A 11 12.43 -2.11 8.14
CA PHE A 11 11.11 -2.66 8.48
C PHE A 11 9.98 -1.67 8.20
N LYS A 12 10.15 -0.39 8.50
CA LYS A 12 9.16 0.64 8.14
C LYS A 12 8.95 0.72 6.62
N LEU A 13 10.03 0.64 5.83
CA LEU A 13 9.94 0.62 4.36
C LEU A 13 9.18 -0.61 3.85
N VAL A 14 9.48 -1.78 4.40
CA VAL A 14 8.74 -3.01 4.07
C VAL A 14 7.28 -2.90 4.48
N GLY A 15 6.98 -2.39 5.67
CA GLY A 15 5.61 -2.15 6.14
C GLY A 15 4.85 -1.18 5.24
N LEU A 16 5.53 -0.13 4.77
CA LEU A 16 4.96 0.83 3.82
C LEU A 16 4.66 0.16 2.48
N TYR A 17 5.57 -0.67 1.97
CA TYR A 17 5.34 -1.46 0.75
C TYR A 17 4.16 -2.42 0.90
N GLN A 18 4.02 -3.07 2.05
CA GLN A 18 2.91 -4.00 2.34
C GLN A 18 1.51 -3.34 2.29
N LEU A 19 1.42 -2.01 2.38
CA LEU A 19 0.17 -1.28 2.13
C LEU A 19 -0.35 -1.51 0.70
N THR A 20 0.53 -1.72 -0.29
CA THR A 20 0.12 -2.07 -1.67
C THR A 20 -0.63 -3.40 -1.71
N GLY A 21 -0.13 -4.40 -0.99
CA GLY A 21 -0.79 -5.70 -0.85
C GLY A 21 -2.15 -5.57 -0.16
N LEU A 22 -2.24 -4.78 0.91
CA LEU A 22 -3.51 -4.56 1.62
C LEU A 22 -4.56 -3.88 0.73
N VAL A 23 -4.20 -2.82 0.00
CA VAL A 23 -5.10 -2.15 -0.93
C VAL A 23 -5.57 -3.11 -2.01
N THR A 24 -4.65 -3.90 -2.59
CA THR A 24 -4.99 -4.91 -3.61
C THR A 24 -5.98 -5.94 -3.08
N MET A 25 -5.76 -6.46 -1.87
CA MET A 25 -6.67 -7.43 -1.25
C MET A 25 -8.05 -6.84 -1.01
N LEU A 26 -8.14 -5.65 -0.41
CA LEU A 26 -9.42 -5.00 -0.09
C LEU A 26 -10.26 -4.75 -1.35
N MET A 27 -9.61 -4.33 -2.44
CA MET A 27 -10.29 -4.07 -3.71
C MET A 27 -10.69 -5.35 -4.46
N GLY A 28 -10.05 -6.49 -4.18
CA GLY A 28 -10.42 -7.79 -4.74
C GLY A 28 -11.66 -8.42 -4.09
N ILE A 29 -12.05 -7.97 -2.89
CA ILE A 29 -13.15 -8.59 -2.12
C ILE A 29 -14.48 -8.58 -2.88
N PRO A 30 -14.95 -7.46 -3.46
CA PRO A 30 -16.25 -7.44 -4.15
C PRO A 30 -16.33 -8.46 -5.28
N SER A 31 -15.26 -8.60 -6.08
CA SER A 31 -15.17 -9.56 -7.18
C SER A 31 -15.25 -11.01 -6.69
N ILE A 32 -14.60 -11.31 -5.56
CA ILE A 32 -14.63 -12.64 -4.93
C ILE A 32 -16.04 -12.95 -4.38
N LEU A 33 -16.69 -11.98 -3.75
CA LEU A 33 -18.03 -12.14 -3.17
C LEU A 33 -19.11 -12.33 -4.25
N VAL A 34 -19.03 -11.58 -5.35
CA VAL A 34 -19.97 -11.67 -6.47
C VAL A 34 -19.74 -12.96 -7.28
N GLY A 35 -18.48 -13.28 -7.60
CA GLY A 35 -18.14 -14.45 -8.43
C GLY A 35 -18.41 -15.80 -7.76
N SER A 36 -18.46 -15.86 -6.42
CA SER A 36 -18.77 -17.07 -5.66
C SER A 36 -20.25 -17.24 -5.32
N GLY A 37 -21.12 -16.33 -5.79
CA GLY A 37 -22.57 -16.39 -5.58
C GLY A 37 -22.98 -16.38 -4.11
N PHE A 38 -22.31 -15.56 -3.27
CA PHE A 38 -22.46 -15.54 -1.81
C PHE A 38 -22.24 -16.89 -1.09
N GLY A 39 -21.88 -17.97 -1.80
CA GLY A 39 -21.62 -19.30 -1.23
C GLY A 39 -20.41 -19.35 -0.29
N LEU A 40 -19.58 -18.30 -0.28
CA LEU A 40 -18.48 -18.11 0.67
C LEU A 40 -18.93 -17.65 2.07
N MET A 41 -20.24 -17.51 2.34
CA MET A 41 -20.78 -17.12 3.67
C MET A 41 -20.42 -18.10 4.82
N GLY A 42 -19.72 -19.20 4.55
CA GLY A 42 -19.08 -20.06 5.55
C GLY A 42 -17.59 -19.78 5.78
N TYR A 43 -16.79 -20.84 5.89
CA TYR A 43 -15.36 -20.82 6.23
C TYR A 43 -14.48 -19.90 5.36
N GLY A 44 -14.85 -19.67 4.10
CA GLY A 44 -14.07 -18.85 3.18
C GLY A 44 -14.08 -17.35 3.53
N SER A 45 -15.23 -16.81 3.95
CA SER A 45 -15.30 -15.42 4.42
C SER A 45 -14.51 -15.21 5.72
N MET A 46 -14.58 -16.17 6.64
CA MET A 46 -13.81 -16.15 7.89
C MET A 46 -12.30 -16.19 7.63
N ALA A 47 -11.84 -17.06 6.72
CA ALA A 47 -10.44 -17.13 6.33
C ALA A 47 -9.95 -15.81 5.72
N LEU A 48 -10.76 -15.16 4.88
CA LEU A 48 -10.43 -13.87 4.27
C LEU A 48 -10.30 -12.76 5.33
N ILE A 49 -11.21 -12.71 6.31
CA ILE A 49 -11.13 -11.78 7.44
C ILE A 49 -9.85 -12.00 8.24
N ILE A 50 -9.50 -13.26 8.53
CA ILE A 50 -8.26 -13.59 9.25
C ILE A 50 -7.03 -13.14 8.47
N ILE A 51 -6.98 -13.39 7.15
CA ILE A 51 -5.86 -12.97 6.30
C ILE A 51 -5.70 -11.45 6.33
N ILE A 52 -6.80 -10.69 6.20
CA ILE A 52 -6.75 -9.23 6.29
C ILE A 52 -6.29 -8.78 7.67
N ALA A 53 -6.80 -9.38 8.74
CA ALA A 53 -6.40 -9.05 10.10
C ALA A 53 -4.90 -9.30 10.33
N VAL A 54 -4.38 -10.43 9.85
CA VAL A 54 -2.94 -10.76 9.90
C VAL A 54 -2.14 -9.75 9.09
N GLN A 55 -2.58 -9.40 7.88
CA GLN A 55 -1.90 -8.42 7.04
C GLN A 55 -1.83 -7.05 7.70
N VAL A 56 -2.94 -6.57 8.26
CA VAL A 56 -3.01 -5.31 9.02
C VAL A 56 -2.10 -5.36 10.24
N LEU A 57 -2.07 -6.48 10.96
CA LEU A 57 -1.19 -6.66 12.11
C LEU A 57 0.29 -6.60 11.71
N VAL A 58 0.67 -7.27 10.62
CA VAL A 58 2.05 -7.24 10.10
C VAL A 58 2.46 -5.82 9.72
N ILE A 59 1.61 -5.10 9.00
CA ILE A 59 1.85 -3.69 8.64
C ILE A 59 2.01 -2.84 9.89
N TYR A 60 1.12 -2.99 10.87
CA TYR A 60 1.18 -2.27 12.14
C TYR A 60 2.50 -2.54 12.87
N LEU A 61 2.89 -3.80 13.00
CA LEU A 61 4.15 -4.18 13.64
C LEU A 61 5.35 -3.57 12.92
N PHE A 62 5.37 -3.61 11.59
CA PHE A 62 6.49 -3.11 10.79
C PHE A 62 6.60 -1.59 10.79
N LEU A 63 5.48 -0.86 10.82
CA LEU A 63 5.48 0.60 10.85
C LEU A 63 5.74 1.16 12.25
N PHE A 64 5.09 0.62 13.28
CA PHE A 64 5.08 1.21 14.62
C PHE A 64 5.94 0.47 15.63
N LYS A 65 6.20 -0.83 15.43
CA LYS A 65 6.98 -1.67 16.34
C LYS A 65 8.32 -2.13 15.74
N ALA A 66 8.80 -1.46 14.69
CA ALA A 66 10.06 -1.78 14.01
C ALA A 66 11.25 -1.96 14.98
N HIS A 67 11.45 -1.04 15.92
CA HIS A 67 12.53 -1.14 16.91
C HIS A 67 12.40 -2.35 17.85
N GLN A 68 11.18 -2.78 18.15
CA GLN A 68 10.92 -3.97 18.97
C GLN A 68 11.22 -5.24 18.18
N ILE A 69 10.87 -5.27 16.89
CA ILE A 69 11.20 -6.38 15.99
C ILE A 69 12.72 -6.54 15.88
N VAL A 70 13.44 -5.43 15.67
CA VAL A 70 14.91 -5.43 15.59
C VAL A 70 15.53 -6.00 16.88
N GLY A 71 15.06 -5.56 18.05
CA GLY A 71 15.56 -6.05 19.33
C GLY A 71 15.18 -7.51 19.61
N PHE A 72 13.99 -7.94 19.21
CA PHE A 72 13.53 -9.33 19.33
C PHE A 72 14.37 -10.27 18.45
N LEU A 73 14.60 -9.87 17.20
CA LEU A 73 15.43 -10.62 16.25
C LEU A 73 16.94 -10.45 16.51
N LYS A 74 17.33 -9.55 17.42
CA LYS A 74 18.73 -9.25 17.78
C LYS A 74 19.59 -8.89 16.56
N LEU A 75 19.01 -8.15 15.60
CA LEU A 75 19.68 -7.80 14.34
C LEU A 75 20.80 -6.77 14.51
N ASP A 76 20.81 -6.07 15.63
CA ASP A 76 21.86 -5.14 16.05
C ASP A 76 23.10 -5.84 16.62
N LYS A 77 22.98 -7.10 17.06
CA LYS A 77 24.10 -7.84 17.66
C LYS A 77 25.24 -8.07 16.67
N GLY A 78 26.45 -7.70 17.10
CA GLY A 78 27.66 -7.82 16.29
C GLY A 78 27.99 -6.57 15.47
N PHE A 79 27.14 -5.53 15.54
CA PHE A 79 27.34 -4.25 14.87
C PHE A 79 27.44 -3.05 15.83
N ASP A 80 27.54 -3.30 17.14
CA ASP A 80 27.48 -2.30 18.23
C ASP A 80 28.48 -1.14 18.12
N ALA A 81 29.56 -1.28 17.34
CA ALA A 81 30.62 -0.28 17.19
C ALA A 81 30.65 0.40 15.81
N LYS A 82 29.71 0.13 14.90
CA LYS A 82 29.73 0.68 13.55
C LYS A 82 28.58 1.65 13.34
N GLU A 83 28.90 2.92 13.15
CA GLU A 83 27.93 3.87 12.63
C GLU A 83 27.79 3.71 11.12
N ILE A 84 26.55 3.72 10.64
CA ILE A 84 26.28 3.82 9.21
C ILE A 84 26.26 5.30 8.85
N ASN A 85 27.26 5.71 8.06
CA ASN A 85 27.34 7.03 7.47
C ASN A 85 26.76 6.99 6.05
N LEU A 86 25.51 7.44 5.90
CA LEU A 86 24.83 7.58 4.60
C LEU A 86 25.02 8.99 4.00
N GLY A 87 25.99 9.76 4.48
CA GLY A 87 26.20 11.15 4.07
C GLY A 87 25.04 12.04 4.52
N SER A 88 24.38 12.69 3.56
CA SER A 88 23.23 13.58 3.80
C SER A 88 21.88 12.85 3.89
N LEU A 89 21.83 11.54 3.67
CA LEU A 89 20.60 10.76 3.73
C LEU A 89 20.30 10.35 5.17
N ASP A 90 19.43 11.14 5.82
CA ASP A 90 18.86 10.78 7.11
C ASP A 90 17.65 9.84 6.95
N ALA A 91 17.26 9.17 8.04
CA ALA A 91 16.14 8.24 8.06
C ALA A 91 14.82 8.92 7.62
N ARG A 92 14.68 10.21 7.93
CA ARG A 92 13.50 11.01 7.56
C ARG A 92 13.42 11.24 6.05
N SER A 93 14.53 11.60 5.41
CA SER A 93 14.59 11.78 3.95
C SER A 93 14.36 10.47 3.21
N LEU A 94 14.90 9.36 3.72
CA LEU A 94 14.66 8.03 3.14
C LEU A 94 13.18 7.61 3.24
N LEU A 95 12.57 7.84 4.40
CA LEU A 95 11.16 7.52 4.62
C LEU A 95 10.24 8.43 3.78
N ARG A 96 10.57 9.72 3.67
CA ARG A 96 9.88 10.67 2.78
C ARG A 96 9.99 10.23 1.32
N ALA A 97 11.19 9.94 0.83
CA ALA A 97 11.43 9.47 -0.53
C ALA A 97 10.63 8.20 -0.82
N SER A 98 10.59 7.26 0.12
CA SER A 98 9.86 6.00 -0.04
C SER A 98 8.35 6.20 -0.11
N ILE A 99 7.78 7.10 0.69
CA ILE A 99 6.36 7.45 0.59
C ILE A 99 6.03 8.08 -0.76
N ILE A 100 6.89 8.99 -1.24
CA ILE A 100 6.70 9.64 -2.56
C ILE A 100 6.81 8.62 -3.69
N ILE A 101 7.79 7.72 -3.64
CA ILE A 101 7.93 6.63 -4.63
C ILE A 101 6.68 5.75 -4.61
N LEU A 102 6.19 5.39 -3.42
CA LEU A 102 5.00 4.56 -3.28
C LEU A 102 3.75 5.27 -3.82
N ALA A 103 3.58 6.55 -3.49
CA ALA A 103 2.49 7.38 -3.99
C ALA A 103 2.52 7.45 -5.53
N THR A 104 3.70 7.67 -6.11
CA THR A 104 3.91 7.70 -7.56
C THR A 104 3.58 6.36 -8.19
N TYR A 105 4.05 5.26 -7.60
CA TYR A 105 3.74 3.90 -8.05
C TYR A 105 2.23 3.66 -8.14
N PHE A 106 1.49 4.03 -7.08
CA PHE A 106 0.04 3.91 -7.05
C PHE A 106 -0.64 4.75 -8.14
N ILE A 107 -0.23 6.02 -8.32
CA ILE A 107 -0.79 6.90 -9.35
C ILE A 107 -0.53 6.31 -10.75
N VAL A 108 0.73 5.95 -11.06
CA VAL A 108 1.10 5.44 -12.38
C VAL A 108 0.38 4.13 -12.69
N ASN A 109 0.35 3.19 -11.73
CA ASN A 109 -0.35 1.91 -11.92
C ASN A 109 -1.86 2.12 -12.10
N GLY A 110 -2.44 3.06 -11.33
CA GLY A 110 -3.84 3.45 -11.50
C GLY A 110 -4.13 4.07 -12.86
N LEU A 111 -3.25 4.95 -13.37
CA LEU A 111 -3.38 5.55 -14.70
C LEU A 111 -3.30 4.49 -15.81
N ILE A 112 -2.32 3.59 -15.75
CA ILE A 112 -2.18 2.49 -16.72
C ILE A 112 -3.45 1.64 -16.74
N GLY A 113 -3.95 1.22 -15.55
CA GLY A 113 -5.16 0.42 -15.46
C GLY A 113 -6.40 1.13 -16.03
N SER A 114 -6.55 2.44 -15.79
CA SER A 114 -7.62 3.25 -16.36
C SER A 114 -7.54 3.34 -17.89
N LEU A 115 -6.33 3.52 -18.43
CA LEU A 115 -6.11 3.55 -19.89
C LEU A 115 -6.44 2.20 -20.55
N THR A 116 -6.03 1.09 -19.94
CA THR A 116 -6.36 -0.25 -20.45
C THR A 116 -7.87 -0.47 -20.47
N GLN A 117 -8.58 -0.09 -19.40
CA GLN A 117 -10.03 -0.25 -19.34
C GLN A 117 -10.75 0.67 -20.33
N PHE A 118 -10.28 1.90 -20.50
CA PHE A 118 -10.81 2.80 -21.52
C PHE A 118 -10.61 2.23 -22.93
N GLY A 119 -9.43 1.69 -23.24
CA GLY A 119 -9.17 1.01 -24.51
C GLY A 119 -10.11 -0.18 -24.72
N ASN A 120 -10.32 -1.01 -23.69
CA ASN A 120 -11.27 -2.12 -23.75
C ASN A 120 -12.70 -1.64 -24.01
N TYR A 121 -13.13 -0.55 -23.37
CA TYR A 121 -14.45 0.04 -23.59
C TYR A 121 -14.64 0.54 -25.03
N VAL A 122 -13.63 1.20 -25.60
CA VAL A 122 -13.68 1.71 -26.98
C VAL A 122 -13.77 0.55 -27.99
N ASN A 123 -13.12 -0.57 -27.70
CA ASN A 123 -13.11 -1.76 -28.56
C ASN A 123 -14.35 -2.67 -28.39
N LEU A 124 -15.31 -2.33 -27.54
CA LEU A 124 -16.55 -3.09 -27.42
C LEU A 124 -17.38 -2.97 -28.71
N ASP A 125 -17.63 -4.12 -29.35
CA ASP A 125 -18.47 -4.19 -30.55
C ASP A 125 -19.89 -3.68 -30.23
N PRO A 126 -20.35 -2.59 -30.87
CA PRO A 126 -21.68 -2.03 -30.65
C PRO A 126 -22.82 -3.00 -30.99
N SER A 127 -22.56 -4.00 -31.84
CA SER A 127 -23.57 -4.98 -32.24
C SER A 127 -23.82 -6.06 -31.19
N LEU A 128 -22.91 -6.23 -30.23
CA LEU A 128 -22.97 -7.28 -29.20
C LEU A 128 -23.45 -6.77 -27.84
N VAL A 129 -23.56 -5.46 -27.64
CA VAL A 129 -23.79 -4.85 -26.32
C VAL A 129 -24.90 -3.81 -26.39
N SER A 130 -25.94 -3.98 -25.57
CA SER A 130 -27.05 -3.02 -25.50
C SER A 130 -26.56 -1.64 -25.02
N PRO A 131 -27.22 -0.52 -25.41
CA PRO A 131 -26.85 0.82 -24.96
C PRO A 131 -26.86 0.97 -23.42
N GLU A 132 -27.76 0.28 -22.73
CA GLU A 132 -27.81 0.30 -21.26
C GLU A 132 -26.64 -0.48 -20.64
N THR A 133 -26.29 -1.64 -21.21
CA THR A 133 -25.12 -2.42 -20.81
C THR A 133 -23.82 -1.64 -21.05
N LYS A 134 -23.76 -0.84 -22.11
CA LYS A 134 -22.61 0.02 -22.41
C LYS A 134 -22.45 1.15 -21.39
N ARG A 135 -23.55 1.81 -20.99
CA ARG A 135 -23.54 2.87 -19.98
C ARG A 135 -23.20 2.35 -18.58
N THR A 136 -23.75 1.21 -18.19
CA THR A 136 -23.46 0.56 -16.90
C THR A 136 -22.01 0.07 -16.84
N THR A 137 -21.51 -0.56 -17.90
CA THR A 137 -20.08 -0.94 -18.01
C THR A 137 -19.18 0.28 -17.86
N LEU A 138 -19.50 1.41 -18.50
CA LEU A 138 -18.70 2.64 -18.38
C LEU A 138 -18.69 3.21 -16.95
N LEU A 139 -19.84 3.25 -16.28
CA LEU A 139 -19.91 3.71 -14.88
C LEU A 139 -19.17 2.77 -13.93
N GLN A 140 -19.28 1.45 -14.14
CA GLN A 140 -18.56 0.44 -13.35
C GLN A 140 -17.04 0.53 -13.57
N THR A 141 -16.63 0.80 -14.81
CA THR A 141 -15.24 1.03 -15.20
C THR A 141 -14.66 2.29 -14.54
N LEU A 142 -15.43 3.39 -14.47
CA LEU A 142 -14.95 4.65 -13.90
C LEU A 142 -14.94 4.67 -12.36
N LEU A 143 -15.96 4.09 -11.71
CA LEU A 143 -16.20 4.27 -10.28
C LEU A 143 -15.75 3.12 -9.39
N SER A 144 -15.68 1.90 -9.93
CA SER A 144 -15.40 0.69 -9.13
C SER A 144 -14.15 -0.06 -9.56
N SER A 145 -13.35 0.53 -10.44
CA SER A 145 -12.13 -0.11 -10.90
C SER A 145 -11.01 0.06 -9.89
N TYR A 146 -10.26 -1.02 -9.69
CA TYR A 146 -9.00 -1.06 -8.93
C TYR A 146 -8.06 0.12 -9.28
N SER A 147 -8.07 0.55 -10.54
CA SER A 147 -7.29 1.69 -11.04
C SER A 147 -7.68 3.02 -10.40
N THR A 148 -8.98 3.32 -10.26
CA THR A 148 -9.45 4.56 -9.61
C THR A 148 -9.03 4.61 -8.14
N TYR A 149 -9.11 3.48 -7.44
CA TYR A 149 -8.65 3.39 -6.04
C TYR A 149 -7.15 3.62 -5.90
N ASN A 150 -6.34 3.06 -6.79
CA ASN A 150 -4.90 3.29 -6.78
C ASN A 150 -4.56 4.76 -6.99
N ILE A 151 -5.27 5.47 -7.86
CA ILE A 151 -5.09 6.92 -8.04
C ILE A 151 -5.44 7.66 -6.74
N ILE A 152 -6.60 7.37 -6.13
CA ILE A 152 -7.04 8.02 -4.90
C ILE A 152 -6.04 7.79 -3.76
N VAL A 153 -5.62 6.54 -3.54
CA VAL A 153 -4.65 6.18 -2.51
C VAL A 153 -3.30 6.85 -2.79
N GLY A 154 -2.85 6.82 -4.04
CA GLY A 154 -1.59 7.46 -4.44
C GLY A 154 -1.60 8.97 -4.20
N VAL A 155 -2.68 9.65 -4.59
CA VAL A 155 -2.85 11.09 -4.33
C VAL A 155 -2.95 11.37 -2.82
N ALA A 156 -3.65 10.54 -2.06
CA ALA A 156 -3.73 10.69 -0.60
C ALA A 156 -2.36 10.53 0.07
N LEU A 157 -1.58 9.51 -0.33
CA LEU A 157 -0.20 9.31 0.14
C LEU A 157 0.70 10.49 -0.24
N TRP A 158 0.58 10.97 -1.48
CA TRP A 158 1.31 12.15 -1.93
C TRP A 158 0.95 13.39 -1.11
N TYR A 159 -0.33 13.62 -0.84
CA TYR A 159 -0.76 14.79 -0.07
C TYR A 159 -0.36 14.70 1.41
N LEU A 160 -0.43 13.52 1.99
CA LEU A 160 -0.20 13.29 3.42
C LEU A 160 1.25 12.90 3.77
N HIS A 161 2.18 12.89 2.81
CA HIS A 161 3.53 12.35 3.01
C HIS A 161 4.26 13.01 4.20
N GLU A 162 4.24 14.33 4.34
CA GLU A 162 4.88 15.01 5.49
C GLU A 162 4.28 14.59 6.83
N LYS A 163 2.94 14.47 6.89
CA LYS A 163 2.25 14.04 8.10
C LYS A 163 2.60 12.59 8.45
N LEU A 164 2.66 11.72 7.45
CA LEU A 164 3.05 10.31 7.61
C LEU A 164 4.51 10.19 8.07
N VAL A 165 5.42 10.99 7.51
CA VAL A 165 6.82 11.04 7.95
C VAL A 165 6.91 11.41 9.42
N ASN A 166 6.17 12.43 9.86
CA ASN A 166 6.17 12.87 11.26
C ASN A 166 5.61 11.81 12.21
N ILE A 167 4.53 11.11 11.82
CA ILE A 167 3.94 10.03 12.61
C ILE A 167 4.89 8.83 12.71
N LEU A 168 5.59 8.50 11.62
CA LEU A 168 6.45 7.32 11.54
C LEU A 168 7.85 7.55 12.11
N SER A 169 8.28 8.80 12.28
CA SER A 169 9.57 9.18 12.86
C SER A 169 9.41 10.35 13.85
N PRO A 170 8.76 10.12 15.01
CA PRO A 170 8.49 11.18 15.98
C PRO A 170 9.76 11.71 16.67
N ASP A 171 10.84 10.92 16.73
CA ASP A 171 12.02 11.20 17.54
C ASP A 171 12.96 12.30 16.97
N VAL A 172 12.57 13.02 15.91
CA VAL A 172 13.43 14.02 15.23
C VAL A 172 12.83 15.44 15.24
N SER A 173 11.70 15.67 15.91
CA SER A 173 10.99 16.96 15.86
C SER A 173 11.13 17.88 17.07
N GLU A 174 11.97 17.57 18.07
CA GLU A 174 12.09 18.40 19.29
C GLU A 174 13.51 18.91 19.62
N GLU A 175 14.44 18.91 18.67
CA GLU A 175 15.67 19.72 18.78
C GLU A 175 15.69 20.76 17.65
N ASN A 176 15.00 21.88 17.88
CA ASN A 176 15.30 23.20 17.30
C ASN A 176 14.72 24.28 18.19
#